data_AF-A0A1H5SQ48-F1
#
_entry.id   AF-A0A1H5SQ48-F1
#
_cell.length_a   1.000
_cell.length_b   1.000
_cell.length_c   1.000
_cell.angle_alpha   90.00
_cell.angle_beta   90.00
_cell.angle_gamma   90.00
#
_symmetry.space_group_name_H-M   'P 1'
#
loop_
_entity.id
_entity.type
_entity.pdbx_description
1 polymer ?
#
loop_
_entity_poly.entity_id
_entity_poly.type
_entity_poly.pdbx_seq_one_letter_code
_entity_poly.pdbx_strand_id
1 'polypeptide(L)'
;MPCPSCGNLLCVSDDREYLFCPSCDGLRVESDAVIQATMNWHLKDRFPEERILTAAEDYSKRALVLYLLSRLNHITNVHRSDDKFGFPVDEFGYLFYILKQLYEKPQSDFGNEITSGDFRELDENIEILRDAYTKIIKIYTEVKNGFQICVRKRHYNGRIDDFPTNYRRYQSELGLCFDRCMKSIVCGDPDTYEDFTFVVDTLRSTDKTDPENVENSWDFADAWYHYILQLRLLASSDQMVGNVYYTRLPEEVTIFHIEEFLDRLDSRITDKQHQELQENSYLNMKEIQEVEQCGRAAFGDLWDDVWDSLVLSEHNLGAHPFLVAVDVEEEYEPNRNLPPRKRETTKVVYPRFFAQTLKFQLFPLLKNGDEPRSHTILSQLTAERGESYERNMYEYLDKSGLECYQGAEVTKSNPNEIDLIVELPEKILFIEMKYLMPPAKINEREGIMELNEKFDRTIFNEVSEDSDREPEGKPFPEKVGTWMDLAPGDRFVSRDGSENNNRNKHKISEDWNNLESEMIVLSNVVPSYPVKEGVRFLTDLEFYQWMEHGDKSAFY
;
A
#
# COMPACT_ATOMS: atom_id res chain seq x y z
N MET A 1 -15.25 1.01 14.96
CA MET A 1 -16.00 1.58 16.09
C MET A 1 -16.09 0.47 17.10
N PRO A 2 -15.47 0.61 18.28
CA PRO A 2 -15.57 -0.45 19.28
C PRO A 2 -17.04 -0.70 19.65
N CYS A 3 -17.35 -1.91 20.08
CA CYS A 3 -18.69 -2.29 20.50
C CYS A 3 -19.26 -1.26 21.50
N PRO A 4 -20.42 -0.65 21.23
CA PRO A 4 -20.95 0.43 22.07
C PRO A 4 -21.28 -0.04 23.50
N SER A 5 -21.50 -1.35 23.69
CA SER A 5 -21.83 -1.91 25.00
C SER A 5 -20.62 -2.22 25.87
N CYS A 6 -19.47 -2.57 25.28
CA CYS A 6 -18.32 -3.07 26.05
C CYS A 6 -16.95 -2.52 25.62
N GLY A 7 -16.88 -1.71 24.56
CA GLY A 7 -15.64 -1.13 24.06
C GLY A 7 -14.72 -2.10 23.29
N ASN A 8 -15.09 -3.37 23.15
CA ASN A 8 -14.26 -4.37 22.46
C ASN A 8 -14.37 -4.27 20.94
N LEU A 9 -13.32 -4.70 20.23
CA LEU A 9 -13.34 -4.81 18.77
C LEU A 9 -14.48 -5.72 18.29
N LEU A 10 -15.05 -5.35 17.14
CA LEU A 10 -16.06 -6.13 16.44
C LEU A 10 -15.41 -7.15 15.50
N CYS A 11 -16.09 -8.26 15.29
CA CYS A 11 -15.73 -9.31 14.34
C CYS A 11 -16.62 -9.26 13.10
N VAL A 12 -16.05 -9.56 11.94
CA VAL A 12 -16.79 -9.90 10.72
C VAL A 12 -17.42 -11.27 10.89
N SER A 13 -18.72 -11.39 10.58
CA SER A 13 -19.44 -12.66 10.56
C SER A 13 -18.87 -13.62 9.51
N ASP A 14 -19.07 -14.93 9.68
CA ASP A 14 -18.50 -15.93 8.77
C ASP A 14 -19.05 -15.83 7.34
N ASP A 15 -20.28 -15.36 7.20
CA ASP A 15 -20.97 -15.05 5.93
C ASP A 15 -20.62 -13.66 5.38
N ARG A 16 -19.84 -12.86 6.14
CA ARG A 16 -19.46 -11.48 5.79
C ARG A 16 -20.66 -10.58 5.52
N GLU A 17 -21.73 -10.73 6.28
CA GLU A 17 -22.93 -9.88 6.14
C GLU A 17 -23.04 -8.81 7.22
N TYR A 18 -22.35 -8.94 8.36
CA TYR A 18 -22.43 -7.99 9.46
C TYR A 18 -21.23 -8.05 10.42
N LEU A 19 -21.12 -7.00 11.24
CA LEU A 19 -20.19 -6.96 12.37
C LEU A 19 -20.90 -7.38 13.68
N PHE A 20 -20.25 -8.21 14.48
CA PHE A 20 -20.78 -8.66 15.78
C PHE A 20 -19.76 -8.51 16.90
N CYS A 21 -20.24 -8.37 18.14
CA CYS A 21 -19.35 -8.34 19.30
C CYS A 21 -19.27 -9.74 19.93
N PRO A 22 -18.13 -10.45 19.80
CA PRO A 22 -18.02 -11.80 20.33
C PRO A 22 -18.19 -11.85 21.86
N SER A 23 -17.78 -10.80 22.58
CA SER A 23 -17.96 -10.73 24.03
C SER A 23 -19.43 -10.59 24.45
N CYS A 24 -20.19 -9.74 23.76
CA CYS A 24 -21.61 -9.54 24.05
C CYS A 24 -22.44 -10.78 23.68
N ASP A 25 -21.99 -11.53 22.66
CA ASP A 25 -22.58 -12.81 22.27
C ASP A 25 -22.19 -13.98 23.19
N GLY A 26 -21.47 -13.70 24.28
CA GLY A 26 -21.07 -14.69 25.26
C GLY A 26 -19.95 -15.63 24.78
N LEU A 27 -19.26 -15.29 23.69
CA LEU A 27 -18.11 -16.04 23.23
C LEU A 27 -16.89 -15.77 24.12
N ARG A 28 -16.10 -16.82 24.35
CA ARG A 28 -14.88 -16.75 25.17
C ARG A 28 -13.72 -16.21 24.34
N VAL A 29 -13.68 -14.89 24.19
CA VAL A 29 -12.54 -14.18 23.60
C VAL A 29 -11.31 -14.37 24.49
N GLU A 30 -10.17 -14.67 23.88
CA GLU A 30 -8.90 -14.76 24.59
C GLU A 30 -8.40 -13.37 24.98
N SER A 31 -7.74 -13.27 26.14
CA SER A 31 -7.17 -12.00 26.57
C SER A 31 -5.98 -11.59 25.71
N ASP A 32 -5.85 -10.28 25.46
CA ASP A 32 -4.72 -9.71 24.71
C ASP A 32 -3.38 -10.12 25.31
N ALA A 33 -3.24 -10.14 26.64
CA ALA A 33 -1.99 -10.56 27.28
C ALA A 33 -1.58 -12.00 26.91
N VAL A 34 -2.53 -12.94 26.85
CA VAL A 34 -2.28 -14.32 26.45
C VAL A 34 -1.98 -14.41 24.96
N ILE A 35 -2.70 -13.67 24.12
CA ILE A 35 -2.45 -13.61 22.68
C ILE A 35 -1.07 -13.05 22.39
N GLN A 36 -0.70 -11.90 22.98
CA GLN A 36 0.62 -11.30 22.83
C GLN A 36 1.74 -12.26 23.27
N ALA A 37 1.59 -12.91 24.42
CA ALA A 37 2.56 -13.91 24.88
C ALA A 37 2.66 -15.10 23.91
N THR A 38 1.52 -15.60 23.42
CA THR A 38 1.46 -16.73 22.49
C THR A 38 2.07 -16.39 21.13
N MET A 39 1.73 -15.24 20.55
CA MET A 39 2.27 -14.78 19.27
C MET A 39 3.76 -14.49 19.36
N ASN A 40 4.22 -13.84 20.44
CA ASN A 40 5.65 -13.63 20.65
C ASN A 40 6.41 -14.95 20.76
N TRP A 41 5.86 -15.97 21.43
CA TRP A 41 6.46 -17.30 21.50
C TRP A 41 6.48 -18.01 20.14
N HIS A 42 5.38 -17.97 19.38
CA HIS A 42 5.35 -18.58 18.04
C HIS A 42 6.34 -17.91 17.08
N LEU A 43 6.40 -16.58 17.08
CA LEU A 43 7.28 -15.80 16.21
C LEU A 43 8.76 -15.93 16.59
N LYS A 44 9.08 -16.00 17.89
CA LYS A 44 10.49 -16.05 18.35
C LYS A 44 11.03 -17.47 18.50
N ASP A 45 10.24 -18.41 19.02
CA ASP A 45 10.73 -19.71 19.49
C ASP A 45 10.31 -20.88 18.58
N ARG A 46 9.15 -20.80 17.92
CA ARG A 46 8.62 -21.92 17.10
C ARG A 46 8.91 -21.78 15.62
N PHE A 47 8.70 -20.58 15.09
CA PHE A 47 8.99 -20.20 13.71
C PHE A 47 10.02 -19.06 13.68
N PRO A 48 11.18 -19.18 14.37
CA PRO A 48 12.26 -18.23 14.13
C PRO A 48 12.64 -18.30 12.66
N GLU A 49 12.97 -17.15 12.09
CA GLU A 49 13.43 -17.02 10.70
C GLU A 49 14.51 -18.06 10.35
N GLU A 50 15.39 -18.38 11.31
CA GLU A 50 16.42 -19.41 11.19
C GLU A 50 15.90 -20.80 10.81
N ARG A 51 14.72 -21.22 11.31
CA ARG A 51 14.10 -22.52 11.00
C ARG A 51 13.39 -22.53 9.66
N ILE A 52 12.92 -21.37 9.21
CA ILE A 52 12.28 -21.24 7.92
C ILE A 52 13.36 -21.37 6.84
N LEU A 53 14.50 -20.70 7.02
CA LEU A 53 15.64 -20.75 6.10
C LEU A 53 16.33 -22.11 5.94
N THR A 54 16.08 -23.10 6.80
CA THR A 54 16.69 -24.44 6.69
C THR A 54 16.42 -25.11 5.34
N ALA A 55 15.28 -24.80 4.70
CA ALA A 55 14.98 -25.32 3.35
C ALA A 55 15.90 -24.78 2.24
N ALA A 56 16.68 -23.74 2.52
CA ALA A 56 17.63 -23.15 1.58
C ALA A 56 19.11 -23.44 1.94
N GLU A 57 19.40 -24.07 3.08
CA GLU A 57 20.78 -24.26 3.58
C GLU A 57 21.62 -25.21 2.72
N ASP A 58 21.00 -26.14 1.98
CA ASP A 58 21.73 -27.06 1.09
C ASP A 58 22.36 -26.35 -0.13
N TYR A 59 21.82 -25.19 -0.50
CA TYR A 59 22.25 -24.43 -1.67
C TYR A 59 23.37 -23.44 -1.37
N SER A 60 24.14 -23.12 -2.41
CA SER A 60 25.12 -22.03 -2.34
C SER A 60 24.43 -20.69 -2.06
N LYS A 61 24.78 -20.03 -0.94
CA LYS A 61 24.30 -18.68 -0.58
C LYS A 61 24.38 -17.71 -1.77
N ARG A 62 25.51 -17.69 -2.48
CA ARG A 62 25.71 -16.86 -3.68
C ARG A 62 24.68 -17.18 -4.76
N ALA A 63 24.46 -18.46 -5.06
CA ALA A 63 23.49 -18.86 -6.09
C ALA A 63 22.07 -18.46 -5.69
N LEU A 64 21.71 -18.62 -4.42
CA LEU A 64 20.42 -18.18 -3.87
C LEU A 64 20.22 -16.66 -4.00
N VAL A 65 21.20 -15.86 -3.59
CA VAL A 65 21.13 -14.39 -3.67
C VAL A 65 20.94 -13.95 -5.12
N LEU A 66 21.73 -14.47 -6.04
CA LEU A 66 21.61 -14.14 -7.47
C LEU A 66 20.28 -14.60 -8.06
N TYR A 67 19.80 -15.79 -7.69
CA TYR A 67 18.50 -16.28 -8.12
C TYR A 67 17.36 -15.38 -7.63
N LEU A 68 17.34 -15.01 -6.35
CA LEU A 68 16.31 -14.13 -5.76
C LEU A 68 16.31 -12.74 -6.41
N LEU A 69 17.49 -12.15 -6.63
CA LEU A 69 17.62 -10.88 -7.34
C LEU A 69 17.14 -10.98 -8.78
N SER A 70 17.43 -12.08 -9.47
CA SER A 70 16.97 -12.30 -10.84
C SER A 70 15.46 -12.42 -10.89
N ARG A 71 14.85 -13.12 -9.92
CA ARG A 71 13.39 -13.24 -9.79
C ARG A 71 12.74 -11.89 -9.52
N LEU A 72 13.27 -11.11 -8.57
CA LEU A 72 12.80 -9.75 -8.29
C LEU A 72 12.87 -8.82 -9.52
N ASN A 73 13.99 -8.87 -10.25
CA ASN A 73 14.17 -8.09 -11.47
C ASN A 73 13.21 -8.54 -12.58
N HIS A 74 12.96 -9.84 -12.69
CA HIS A 74 12.06 -10.42 -13.67
C HIS A 74 10.59 -10.05 -13.42
N ILE A 75 10.07 -10.29 -12.21
CA ILE A 75 8.68 -9.95 -11.87
C ILE A 75 8.41 -8.46 -12.06
N THR A 76 9.39 -7.60 -11.75
CA THR A 76 9.27 -6.16 -11.95
C THR A 76 9.25 -5.80 -13.43
N ASN A 77 10.07 -6.47 -14.26
CA ASN A 77 10.05 -6.27 -15.70
C ASN A 77 8.72 -6.69 -16.34
N VAL A 78 8.19 -7.86 -15.94
CA VAL A 78 6.89 -8.36 -16.42
C VAL A 78 5.77 -7.39 -16.05
N HIS A 79 5.70 -6.95 -14.79
CA HIS A 79 4.72 -5.96 -14.35
C HIS A 79 4.80 -4.64 -15.12
N ARG A 80 6.01 -4.18 -15.47
CA ARG A 80 6.20 -2.96 -16.28
C ARG A 80 5.84 -3.14 -17.76
N SER A 81 5.79 -4.38 -18.26
CA SER A 81 5.61 -4.69 -19.68
C SER A 81 4.20 -5.17 -20.02
N ASP A 82 3.42 -5.59 -19.02
CA ASP A 82 2.06 -6.08 -19.18
C ASP A 82 1.12 -5.36 -18.22
N ASP A 83 0.35 -4.40 -18.76
CA ASP A 83 -0.66 -3.62 -18.06
C ASP A 83 -1.85 -4.47 -17.56
N LYS A 84 -1.85 -5.80 -17.70
CA LYS A 84 -2.82 -6.70 -17.07
C LYS A 84 -2.27 -7.47 -15.88
N PHE A 85 -0.97 -7.35 -15.63
CA PHE A 85 -0.34 -7.97 -14.47
C PHE A 85 -0.36 -6.99 -13.31
N GLY A 86 -1.33 -7.15 -12.40
CA GLY A 86 -1.35 -6.44 -11.13
C GLY A 86 -0.01 -6.57 -10.39
N PHE A 87 0.27 -5.65 -9.47
CA PHE A 87 1.54 -5.65 -8.75
C PHE A 87 1.65 -6.93 -7.88
N PRO A 88 2.67 -7.81 -8.05
CA PRO A 88 2.76 -9.07 -7.32
C PRO A 88 3.25 -8.84 -5.88
N VAL A 89 2.39 -8.25 -5.05
CA VAL A 89 2.65 -7.77 -3.68
C VAL A 89 3.41 -8.79 -2.81
N ASP A 90 2.91 -10.02 -2.72
CA ASP A 90 3.48 -11.07 -1.87
C ASP A 90 4.87 -11.52 -2.36
N GLU A 91 5.08 -11.53 -3.67
CA GLU A 91 6.35 -11.94 -4.24
C GLU A 91 7.38 -10.82 -4.18
N PHE A 92 6.99 -9.60 -4.55
CA PHE A 92 7.85 -8.43 -4.47
C PHE A 92 8.28 -8.11 -3.03
N GLY A 93 7.33 -8.09 -2.09
CA GLY A 93 7.58 -7.67 -0.71
C GLY A 93 8.43 -8.65 0.10
N TYR A 94 8.21 -9.96 -0.06
CA TYR A 94 8.85 -10.96 0.79
C TYR A 94 10.11 -11.56 0.19
N LEU A 95 10.32 -11.55 -1.14
CA LEU A 95 11.56 -12.09 -1.71
C LEU A 95 12.80 -11.32 -1.24
N PHE A 96 12.70 -9.99 -1.10
CA PHE A 96 13.82 -9.24 -0.53
C PHE A 96 13.98 -9.49 0.96
N TYR A 97 12.88 -9.68 1.70
CA TYR A 97 12.96 -10.10 3.10
C TYR A 97 13.76 -11.39 3.24
N ILE A 98 13.42 -12.42 2.45
CA ILE A 98 14.16 -13.68 2.40
C ILE A 98 15.63 -13.44 2.06
N LEU A 99 15.92 -12.58 1.08
CA LEU A 99 17.29 -12.22 0.72
C LEU A 99 18.07 -11.63 1.90
N LYS A 100 17.50 -10.67 2.63
CA LYS A 100 18.14 -10.07 3.81
C LYS A 100 18.42 -11.11 4.91
N GLN A 101 17.47 -12.02 5.11
CA GLN A 101 17.61 -13.13 6.06
C GLN A 101 18.74 -14.09 5.65
N LEU A 102 18.95 -14.34 4.35
CA LEU A 102 20.12 -15.10 3.88
C LEU A 102 21.43 -14.38 4.20
N TYR A 103 21.47 -13.05 4.07
CA TYR A 103 22.65 -12.23 4.38
C TYR A 103 23.02 -12.25 5.86
N GLU A 104 22.04 -12.34 6.76
CA GLU A 104 22.25 -12.46 8.22
C GLU A 104 22.96 -13.75 8.63
N LYS A 105 22.83 -14.82 7.85
CA LYS A 105 23.51 -16.10 8.12
C LYS A 105 24.93 -16.12 7.53
N PRO A 106 25.94 -16.63 8.25
CA PRO A 106 27.29 -16.75 7.72
C PRO A 106 27.33 -17.75 6.54
N GLN A 107 28.26 -17.52 5.60
CA GLN A 107 28.48 -18.42 4.45
C GLN A 107 28.71 -19.89 4.85
N SER A 108 29.22 -20.15 6.06
CA SER A 108 29.46 -21.50 6.60
C SER A 108 28.20 -22.33 6.80
N ASP A 109 27.04 -21.69 6.91
CA ASP A 109 25.75 -22.34 7.15
C ASP A 109 25.10 -22.82 5.86
N PHE A 110 25.74 -22.55 4.71
CA PHE A 110 25.24 -22.89 3.38
C PHE A 110 26.12 -23.94 2.70
N GLY A 111 25.47 -24.81 1.94
CA GLY A 111 26.08 -25.84 1.12
C GLY A 111 26.70 -25.29 -0.17
N ASN A 112 27.02 -26.23 -1.07
CA ASN A 112 27.67 -25.94 -2.34
C ASN A 112 26.80 -26.32 -3.54
N GLU A 113 25.53 -26.65 -3.33
CA GLU A 113 24.65 -26.98 -4.46
C GLU A 113 24.46 -25.73 -5.31
N ILE A 114 25.01 -25.81 -6.53
CA ILE A 114 24.82 -24.84 -7.60
C ILE A 114 23.85 -25.55 -8.54
N THR A 115 22.59 -25.13 -8.57
CA THR A 115 21.55 -25.72 -9.41
C THR A 115 22.04 -25.77 -10.86
N SER A 116 22.53 -26.93 -11.28
CA SER A 116 22.98 -27.18 -12.63
C SER A 116 21.75 -27.38 -13.53
N GLY A 117 20.99 -26.30 -13.74
CA GLY A 117 19.96 -26.21 -14.77
C GLY A 117 18.55 -26.68 -14.43
N ASP A 118 18.28 -27.30 -13.29
CA ASP A 118 16.91 -27.57 -12.83
C ASP A 118 16.56 -26.65 -11.65
N PHE A 119 16.07 -25.45 -11.99
CA PHE A 119 15.64 -24.46 -11.00
C PHE A 119 14.29 -24.81 -10.36
N ARG A 120 13.61 -25.89 -10.77
CA ARG A 120 12.26 -26.22 -10.29
C ARG A 120 12.22 -26.52 -8.80
N GLU A 121 13.17 -27.30 -8.30
CA GLU A 121 13.23 -27.63 -6.86
C GLU A 121 13.58 -26.38 -6.03
N LEU A 122 14.43 -25.50 -6.56
CA LEU A 122 14.74 -24.22 -5.92
C LEU A 122 13.53 -23.27 -5.96
N ASP A 123 12.81 -23.20 -7.08
CA ASP A 123 11.56 -22.44 -7.23
C ASP A 123 10.54 -22.92 -6.19
N GLU A 124 10.31 -24.23 -6.09
CA GLU A 124 9.41 -24.85 -5.11
C GLU A 124 9.82 -24.52 -3.67
N ASN A 125 11.12 -24.60 -3.34
CA ASN A 125 11.61 -24.27 -2.00
C ASN A 125 11.46 -22.78 -1.68
N ILE A 126 11.81 -21.88 -2.60
CA ILE A 126 11.59 -20.43 -2.42
C ILE A 126 10.11 -20.09 -2.31
N GLU A 127 9.24 -20.78 -3.06
CA GLU A 127 7.79 -20.63 -2.94
C GLU A 127 7.28 -21.12 -1.59
N ILE A 128 7.77 -22.26 -1.09
CA ILE A 128 7.44 -22.74 0.26
C ILE A 128 7.89 -21.73 1.32
N LEU A 129 9.10 -21.16 1.20
CA LEU A 129 9.60 -20.13 2.11
C LEU A 129 8.72 -18.89 2.08
N ARG A 130 8.48 -18.33 0.89
CA ARG A 130 7.60 -17.19 0.66
C ARG A 130 6.23 -17.46 1.26
N ASP A 131 5.62 -18.59 0.94
CA ASP A 131 4.31 -19.00 1.44
C ASP A 131 4.29 -19.19 2.96
N ALA A 132 5.37 -19.68 3.56
CA ALA A 132 5.48 -19.76 5.02
C ALA A 132 5.49 -18.35 5.64
N TYR A 133 6.26 -17.41 5.09
CA TYR A 133 6.27 -16.01 5.54
C TYR A 133 4.90 -15.34 5.32
N THR A 134 4.29 -15.49 4.15
CA THR A 134 3.03 -14.81 3.81
C THR A 134 1.79 -15.45 4.43
N LYS A 135 1.78 -16.76 4.70
CA LYS A 135 0.60 -17.46 5.26
C LYS A 135 0.70 -17.69 6.75
N ILE A 136 1.88 -18.04 7.29
CA ILE A 136 2.00 -18.40 8.71
C ILE A 136 2.35 -17.18 9.54
N ILE A 137 3.40 -16.45 9.17
CA ILE A 137 3.86 -15.31 9.94
C ILE A 137 2.86 -14.16 9.86
N LYS A 138 2.35 -13.85 8.66
CA LYS A 138 1.29 -12.86 8.48
C LYS A 138 0.11 -13.10 9.43
N ILE A 139 -0.39 -14.34 9.53
CA ILE A 139 -1.49 -14.66 10.45
C ILE A 139 -1.13 -14.36 11.91
N TYR A 140 0.08 -14.71 12.35
CA TYR A 140 0.50 -14.42 13.72
C TYR A 140 0.65 -12.92 13.96
N THR A 141 1.16 -12.17 12.98
CA THR A 141 1.27 -10.72 13.02
C THR A 141 -0.10 -10.05 13.03
N GLU A 142 -1.05 -10.50 12.20
CA GLU A 142 -2.43 -10.02 12.17
C GLU A 142 -3.13 -10.25 13.51
N VAL A 143 -2.98 -11.44 14.09
CA VAL A 143 -3.51 -11.72 15.44
C VAL A 143 -2.85 -10.79 16.47
N LYS A 144 -1.54 -10.61 16.41
CA LYS A 144 -0.79 -9.73 17.31
C LYS A 144 -1.23 -8.27 17.19
N ASN A 145 -1.57 -7.81 15.98
CA ASN A 145 -2.00 -6.44 15.70
C ASN A 145 -3.51 -6.25 15.91
N GLY A 146 -4.23 -7.29 16.34
CA GLY A 146 -5.68 -7.23 16.62
C GLY A 146 -6.55 -7.28 15.37
N PHE A 147 -5.98 -7.59 14.20
CA PHE A 147 -6.71 -7.73 12.94
C PHE A 147 -7.54 -9.01 12.92
N GLN A 148 -7.15 -10.00 13.74
CA GLN A 148 -7.91 -11.21 14.00
C GLN A 148 -8.19 -11.38 15.49
N ILE A 149 -9.44 -11.63 15.84
CA ILE A 149 -9.88 -11.88 17.22
C ILE A 149 -9.94 -13.38 17.46
N CYS A 150 -9.27 -13.82 18.52
CA CYS A 150 -9.17 -15.23 18.89
C CYS A 150 -10.26 -15.63 19.90
N VAL A 151 -11.19 -16.48 19.47
CA VAL A 151 -12.25 -17.06 20.30
C VAL A 151 -11.92 -18.50 20.63
N ARG A 152 -11.95 -18.88 21.91
CA ARG A 152 -11.64 -20.25 22.35
C ARG A 152 -12.62 -21.26 21.76
N LYS A 153 -12.09 -22.31 21.12
CA LYS A 153 -12.87 -23.45 20.62
C LYS A 153 -13.35 -24.33 21.78
N ARG A 154 -14.37 -25.17 21.52
CA ARG A 154 -14.91 -26.12 22.52
C ARG A 154 -13.86 -27.10 23.04
N HIS A 155 -12.89 -27.48 22.21
CA HIS A 155 -11.81 -28.41 22.56
C HIS A 155 -10.53 -27.70 23.02
N TYR A 156 -10.66 -26.51 23.62
CA TYR A 156 -9.54 -25.73 24.14
C TYR A 156 -8.74 -26.54 25.17
N ASN A 157 -7.46 -26.75 24.90
CA ASN A 157 -6.54 -27.48 25.78
C ASN A 157 -5.52 -26.57 26.48
N GLY A 158 -5.46 -25.29 26.09
CA GLY A 158 -4.59 -24.27 26.70
C GLY A 158 -3.09 -24.40 26.39
N ARG A 159 -2.68 -25.36 25.56
CA ARG A 159 -1.29 -25.51 25.15
C ARG A 159 -0.94 -24.45 24.12
N ILE A 160 0.13 -23.70 24.37
CA ILE A 160 0.62 -22.64 23.49
C ILE A 160 0.90 -23.17 22.08
N ASP A 161 1.39 -24.40 21.99
CA ASP A 161 1.70 -25.14 20.77
C ASP A 161 0.51 -25.39 19.84
N ASP A 162 -0.67 -25.46 20.43
CA ASP A 162 -1.91 -25.86 19.77
C ASP A 162 -2.72 -24.62 19.35
N PHE A 163 -2.07 -23.48 19.12
CA PHE A 163 -2.74 -22.21 18.83
C PHE A 163 -3.81 -22.32 17.72
N PRO A 164 -3.54 -22.91 16.53
CA PRO A 164 -4.56 -23.04 15.47
C PRO A 164 -5.76 -23.91 15.86
N THR A 165 -5.57 -24.89 16.76
CA THR A 165 -6.62 -25.82 17.20
C THR A 165 -7.36 -25.32 18.45
N ASN A 166 -6.73 -24.46 19.26
CA ASN A 166 -7.30 -23.85 20.46
C ASN A 166 -8.24 -22.68 20.16
N TYR A 167 -7.99 -21.95 19.08
CA TYR A 167 -8.76 -20.74 18.76
C TYR A 167 -9.46 -20.85 17.40
N ARG A 168 -10.67 -20.30 17.34
CA ARG A 168 -11.31 -19.84 16.11
C ARG A 168 -10.92 -18.37 15.96
N ARG A 169 -10.46 -18.00 14.78
CA ARG A 169 -10.04 -16.63 14.46
C ARG A 169 -11.12 -16.01 13.61
N TYR A 170 -11.57 -14.83 14.01
CA TYR A 170 -12.48 -14.00 13.23
C TYR A 170 -11.72 -12.76 12.78
N GLN A 171 -11.94 -12.33 11.55
CA GLN A 171 -11.44 -11.03 11.11
C GLN A 171 -12.12 -9.95 11.96
N SER A 172 -11.33 -9.02 12.48
CA SER A 172 -11.83 -7.85 13.20
C SER A 172 -12.24 -6.74 12.24
N GLU A 173 -12.92 -5.71 12.74
CA GLU A 173 -13.15 -4.46 12.00
C GLU A 173 -11.86 -3.76 11.54
N LEU A 174 -10.72 -3.94 12.24
CA LEU A 174 -9.42 -3.39 11.82
C LEU A 174 -8.87 -4.15 10.61
N GLY A 175 -8.93 -5.48 10.66
CA GLY A 175 -8.53 -6.34 9.55
C GLY A 175 -9.40 -6.12 8.31
N LEU A 176 -10.71 -5.88 8.50
CA LEU A 176 -11.60 -5.53 7.40
C LEU A 176 -11.22 -4.19 6.76
N CYS A 177 -10.97 -3.17 7.58
CA CYS A 177 -10.50 -1.85 7.13
C CYS A 177 -9.26 -1.95 6.23
N PHE A 178 -8.27 -2.72 6.69
CA PHE A 178 -7.02 -2.93 6.00
C PHE A 178 -7.25 -3.58 4.62
N ASP A 179 -8.01 -4.67 4.57
CA ASP A 179 -8.31 -5.39 3.33
C ASP A 179 -9.03 -4.49 2.31
N ARG A 180 -10.03 -3.73 2.75
CA ARG A 180 -10.78 -2.79 1.90
C ARG A 180 -9.87 -1.71 1.31
N CYS A 181 -8.97 -1.14 2.13
CA CYS A 181 -7.99 -0.16 1.66
C CYS A 181 -6.96 -0.75 0.69
N MET A 182 -6.48 -1.98 0.95
CA MET A 182 -5.54 -2.67 0.05
C MET A 182 -6.16 -2.95 -1.31
N LYS A 183 -7.39 -3.45 -1.36
CA LYS A 183 -8.13 -3.67 -2.61
C LYS A 183 -8.29 -2.39 -3.41
N SER A 184 -8.75 -1.33 -2.74
CA SER A 184 -9.02 -0.04 -3.35
C SER A 184 -7.79 0.67 -3.91
N ILE A 185 -6.62 0.55 -3.28
CA ILE A 185 -5.42 1.31 -3.68
C ILE A 185 -4.47 0.49 -4.56
N VAL A 186 -4.29 -0.81 -4.30
CA VAL A 186 -3.23 -1.65 -4.90
C VAL A 186 -3.78 -2.72 -5.85
N CYS A 187 -5.10 -2.89 -5.96
CA CYS A 187 -5.73 -4.00 -6.68
C CYS A 187 -5.37 -5.36 -6.07
N GLY A 188 -5.74 -5.56 -4.81
CA GLY A 188 -5.44 -6.80 -4.06
C GLY A 188 -6.12 -8.08 -4.58
N ASP A 189 -6.98 -7.99 -5.60
CA ASP A 189 -7.67 -9.13 -6.20
C ASP A 189 -7.65 -9.01 -7.75
N PRO A 190 -6.94 -9.91 -8.46
CA PRO A 190 -6.89 -9.91 -9.92
C PRO A 190 -8.25 -10.01 -10.61
N ASP A 191 -9.25 -10.63 -9.97
CA ASP A 191 -10.59 -10.76 -10.55
C ASP A 191 -11.31 -9.40 -10.62
N THR A 192 -10.86 -8.41 -9.84
CA THR A 192 -11.39 -7.04 -9.79
C THR A 192 -10.54 -6.05 -10.60
N TYR A 193 -9.59 -6.54 -11.41
CA TYR A 193 -8.63 -5.69 -12.10
C TYR A 193 -9.28 -4.65 -13.02
N GLU A 194 -10.29 -5.04 -13.79
CA GLU A 194 -10.98 -4.14 -14.73
C GLU A 194 -11.68 -2.99 -13.99
N ASP A 195 -12.40 -3.29 -12.90
CA ASP A 195 -13.06 -2.30 -12.04
C ASP A 195 -12.03 -1.36 -11.40
N PHE A 196 -10.94 -1.94 -10.88
CA PHE A 196 -9.85 -1.17 -10.28
C PHE A 196 -9.23 -0.20 -11.29
N THR A 197 -8.89 -0.68 -12.48
CA THR A 197 -8.31 0.17 -13.54
C THR A 197 -9.28 1.25 -13.95
N PHE A 198 -10.58 0.96 -14.08
CA PHE A 198 -11.59 1.99 -14.35
C PHE A 198 -11.60 3.08 -13.29
N VAL A 199 -11.63 2.70 -12.00
CA VAL A 199 -11.62 3.66 -10.88
C VAL A 199 -10.36 4.52 -10.89
N VAL A 200 -9.19 3.92 -11.15
CA VAL A 200 -7.91 4.64 -11.19
C VAL A 200 -7.83 5.59 -12.38
N ASP A 201 -8.14 5.10 -13.58
CA ASP A 201 -7.92 5.83 -14.83
C ASP A 201 -9.05 6.80 -15.18
N THR A 202 -10.23 6.63 -14.56
CA THR A 202 -11.40 7.47 -14.81
C THR A 202 -11.76 8.29 -13.58
N LEU A 203 -12.06 7.65 -12.45
CA LEU A 203 -12.60 8.36 -11.28
C LEU A 203 -11.52 9.16 -10.54
N ARG A 204 -10.31 8.59 -10.41
CA ARG A 204 -9.18 9.23 -9.74
C ARG A 204 -8.26 10.02 -10.68
N SER A 205 -8.64 10.12 -11.95
CA SER A 205 -7.83 10.75 -13.00
C SER A 205 -7.69 12.25 -12.78
N THR A 206 -6.46 12.76 -12.92
CA THR A 206 -6.19 14.20 -12.86
C THR A 206 -5.27 14.60 -13.99
N ASP A 207 -5.35 15.87 -14.40
CA ASP A 207 -4.31 16.47 -15.24
C ASP A 207 -3.01 16.38 -14.46
N LYS A 208 -2.10 15.51 -14.92
CA LYS A 208 -0.82 15.23 -14.27
C LYS A 208 0.32 15.73 -15.14
N THR A 209 1.44 16.05 -14.51
CA THR A 209 2.69 16.32 -15.24
C THR A 209 3.03 15.12 -16.12
N ASP A 210 3.31 15.41 -17.40
CA ASP A 210 3.84 14.41 -18.33
C ASP A 210 5.20 13.91 -17.81
N PRO A 211 5.43 12.60 -17.68
CA PRO A 211 6.71 12.05 -17.28
C PRO A 211 7.92 12.57 -18.07
N GLU A 212 7.74 13.02 -19.33
CA GLU A 212 8.82 13.59 -20.15
C GLU A 212 9.18 15.05 -19.77
N ASN A 213 8.32 15.74 -19.02
CA ASN A 213 8.44 17.15 -18.67
C ASN A 213 8.71 17.37 -17.16
N VAL A 214 9.24 16.37 -16.46
CA VAL A 214 9.53 16.47 -15.03
C VAL A 214 10.79 17.33 -14.79
N GLU A 215 10.64 18.46 -14.10
CA GLU A 215 11.75 19.39 -13.82
C GLU A 215 12.13 19.47 -12.34
N ASN A 216 11.20 19.16 -11.43
CA ASN A 216 11.41 19.25 -9.98
C ASN A 216 10.66 18.15 -9.18
N SER A 217 10.86 18.11 -7.86
CA SER A 217 10.32 17.05 -7.00
C SER A 217 8.79 17.03 -6.98
N TRP A 218 8.15 18.17 -7.21
CA TRP A 218 6.69 18.29 -7.34
C TRP A 218 6.20 17.61 -8.61
N ASP A 219 6.82 17.94 -9.76
CA ASP A 219 6.48 17.35 -11.06
C ASP A 219 6.64 15.82 -11.04
N PHE A 220 7.71 15.32 -10.41
CA PHE A 220 7.94 13.90 -10.24
C PHE A 220 6.82 13.24 -9.43
N ALA A 221 6.46 13.85 -8.30
CA ALA A 221 5.40 13.35 -7.44
C ALA A 221 4.06 13.33 -8.17
N ASP A 222 3.76 14.36 -8.95
CA ASP A 222 2.50 14.49 -9.66
C ASP A 222 2.37 13.48 -10.82
N ALA A 223 3.42 13.34 -11.63
CA ALA A 223 3.48 12.38 -12.73
C ALA A 223 3.25 10.93 -12.27
N TRP A 224 3.76 10.58 -11.08
CA TRP A 224 3.80 9.19 -10.58
C TRP A 224 3.00 8.96 -9.29
N TYR A 225 2.16 9.90 -8.90
CA TYR A 225 1.47 9.92 -7.61
C TYR A 225 0.78 8.60 -7.24
N HIS A 226 -0.02 8.04 -8.15
CA HIS A 226 -0.76 6.81 -7.88
C HIS A 226 0.18 5.62 -7.64
N TYR A 227 1.23 5.49 -8.46
CA TYR A 227 2.22 4.43 -8.32
C TYR A 227 3.03 4.55 -7.02
N ILE A 228 3.38 5.78 -6.63
CA ILE A 228 4.03 6.07 -5.33
C ILE A 228 3.11 5.66 -4.17
N LEU A 229 1.81 5.98 -4.23
CA LEU A 229 0.85 5.58 -3.21
C LEU A 229 0.70 4.06 -3.09
N GLN A 230 0.64 3.35 -4.22
CA GLN A 230 0.56 1.88 -4.25
C GLN A 230 1.75 1.25 -3.53
N LEU A 231 2.97 1.63 -3.92
CA LEU A 231 4.20 1.10 -3.32
C LEU A 231 4.34 1.47 -1.85
N ARG A 232 3.91 2.68 -1.49
CA ARG A 232 3.87 3.10 -0.08
C ARG A 232 2.90 2.26 0.73
N LEU A 233 1.70 1.98 0.21
CA LEU A 233 0.73 1.13 0.92
C LEU A 233 1.24 -0.29 1.05
N LEU A 234 1.85 -0.83 -0.01
CA LEU A 234 2.50 -2.14 0.00
C LEU A 234 3.59 -2.23 1.08
N ALA A 235 4.51 -1.26 1.12
CA ALA A 235 5.53 -1.23 2.18
C ALA A 235 4.90 -1.12 3.57
N SER A 236 3.70 -0.53 3.67
CA SER A 236 2.93 -0.41 4.90
C SER A 236 1.99 -1.58 5.17
N SER A 237 2.01 -2.64 4.35
CA SER A 237 1.05 -3.75 4.41
C SER A 237 1.48 -4.88 5.34
N ASP A 238 2.79 -5.04 5.53
CA ASP A 238 3.40 -6.02 6.43
C ASP A 238 4.64 -5.41 7.10
N GLN A 239 4.84 -5.69 8.39
CA GLN A 239 5.93 -5.05 9.16
C GLN A 239 7.32 -5.54 8.68
N MET A 240 7.45 -6.79 8.29
CA MET A 240 8.70 -7.36 7.77
C MET A 240 9.07 -6.72 6.43
N VAL A 241 8.07 -6.60 5.55
CA VAL A 241 8.19 -5.87 4.27
C VAL A 241 8.55 -4.41 4.55
N GLY A 242 7.77 -3.70 5.37
CA GLY A 242 8.00 -2.28 5.66
C GLY A 242 9.37 -1.99 6.23
N ASN A 243 9.87 -2.80 7.17
CA ASN A 243 11.21 -2.65 7.73
C ASN A 243 12.33 -2.82 6.69
N VAL A 244 12.11 -3.66 5.68
CA VAL A 244 13.07 -3.85 4.57
C VAL A 244 13.16 -2.60 3.70
N TYR A 245 12.00 -2.00 3.38
CA TYR A 245 11.93 -0.89 2.43
C TYR A 245 12.02 0.49 3.12
N TYR A 246 12.14 0.54 4.45
CA TYR A 246 12.26 1.78 5.20
C TYR A 246 13.73 2.14 5.45
N THR A 247 14.26 3.03 4.60
CA THR A 247 15.59 3.61 4.81
C THR A 247 15.54 5.11 4.58
N ARG A 248 16.12 5.89 5.49
CA ARG A 248 16.22 7.35 5.34
C ARG A 248 17.57 7.70 4.72
N LEU A 249 17.53 8.45 3.64
CA LEU A 249 18.71 9.03 3.01
C LEU A 249 19.09 10.37 3.70
N PRO A 250 20.32 10.87 3.48
CA PRO A 250 20.72 12.21 3.92
C PRO A 250 19.71 13.28 3.49
N GLU A 251 19.57 14.35 4.28
CA GLU A 251 18.43 15.27 4.13
C GLU A 251 18.47 16.04 2.79
N GLU A 252 19.65 16.27 2.25
CA GLU A 252 19.92 16.97 1.01
C GLU A 252 19.64 16.12 -0.24
N VAL A 253 19.45 14.80 -0.10
CA VAL A 253 19.16 13.90 -1.21
C VAL A 253 17.74 14.13 -1.73
N THR A 254 17.66 14.34 -3.05
CA THR A 254 16.41 14.49 -3.82
C THR A 254 16.24 13.30 -4.78
N ILE A 255 15.07 13.20 -5.40
CA ILE A 255 14.79 12.16 -6.40
C ILE A 255 15.73 12.27 -7.61
N PHE A 256 16.12 13.47 -8.02
CA PHE A 256 17.01 13.67 -9.18
C PHE A 256 18.43 13.16 -8.95
N HIS A 257 18.93 13.19 -7.70
CA HIS A 257 20.20 12.54 -7.40
C HIS A 257 20.10 11.02 -7.60
N ILE A 258 18.96 10.42 -7.22
CA ILE A 258 18.70 8.99 -7.41
C ILE A 258 18.56 8.67 -8.91
N GLU A 259 17.83 9.49 -9.68
CA GLU A 259 17.69 9.32 -11.13
C GLU A 259 19.02 9.47 -11.85
N GLU A 260 19.79 10.51 -11.54
CA GLU A 260 21.12 10.71 -12.12
C GLU A 260 22.05 9.51 -11.82
N PHE A 261 21.99 8.98 -10.59
CA PHE A 261 22.75 7.78 -10.24
C PHE A 261 22.36 6.57 -11.07
N LEU A 262 21.05 6.31 -11.22
CA LEU A 262 20.53 5.22 -12.04
C LEU A 262 20.87 5.38 -13.52
N ASP A 263 20.73 6.59 -14.07
CA ASP A 263 21.07 6.90 -15.47
C ASP A 263 22.56 6.69 -15.73
N ARG A 264 23.41 7.07 -14.77
CA ARG A 264 24.86 6.81 -14.85
C ARG A 264 25.15 5.32 -14.81
N LEU A 265 24.49 4.53 -13.98
CA LEU A 265 24.62 3.06 -13.98
C LEU A 265 24.14 2.43 -15.30
N ASP A 266 23.03 2.92 -15.85
CA ASP A 266 22.44 2.51 -17.12
C ASP A 266 23.37 2.84 -18.29
N SER A 267 24.03 4.00 -18.29
CA SER A 267 24.98 4.42 -19.34
C SER A 267 26.20 3.51 -19.49
N ARG A 268 26.46 2.65 -18.49
CA ARG A 268 27.54 1.66 -18.50
C ARG A 268 27.09 0.28 -19.01
N ILE A 269 25.81 0.10 -19.31
CA ILE A 269 25.26 -1.14 -19.85
C ILE A 269 25.52 -1.15 -21.36
N THR A 270 26.12 -2.23 -21.86
CA THR A 270 26.38 -2.40 -23.31
C THR A 270 25.11 -2.82 -24.04
N ASP A 271 25.02 -2.55 -25.35
CA ASP A 271 23.86 -2.96 -26.19
C ASP A 271 23.54 -4.46 -26.08
N LYS A 272 24.59 -5.30 -26.00
CA LYS A 272 24.44 -6.75 -25.79
C LYS A 272 23.79 -7.06 -24.44
N GLN A 273 24.25 -6.42 -23.37
CA GLN A 273 23.65 -6.58 -22.05
C GLN A 273 22.22 -6.02 -22.01
N HIS A 274 21.92 -4.97 -22.77
CA HIS A 274 20.55 -4.46 -22.91
C HIS A 274 19.61 -5.49 -23.53
N GLN A 275 20.05 -6.20 -24.57
CA GLN A 275 19.28 -7.30 -25.16
C GLN A 275 19.05 -8.43 -24.13
N GLU A 276 20.11 -8.85 -23.43
CA GLU A 276 20.02 -9.89 -22.38
C GLU A 276 19.13 -9.46 -21.19
N LEU A 277 19.14 -8.18 -20.82
CA LEU A 277 18.27 -7.58 -19.80
C LEU A 277 16.79 -7.67 -20.19
N GLN A 278 16.47 -7.35 -21.45
CA GLN A 278 15.09 -7.35 -21.95
C GLN A 278 14.55 -8.78 -22.11
N GLU A 279 15.39 -9.71 -22.58
CA GLU A 279 14.96 -11.09 -22.87
C GLU A 279 14.95 -11.99 -21.63
N ASN A 280 15.89 -11.82 -20.70
CA ASN A 280 16.11 -12.76 -19.59
C ASN A 280 16.16 -12.10 -18.21
N SER A 281 15.88 -10.79 -18.11
CA SER A 281 15.98 -10.03 -16.86
C SER A 281 17.38 -10.14 -16.22
N TYR A 282 18.40 -10.22 -17.06
CA TYR A 282 19.81 -10.39 -16.69
C TYR A 282 20.25 -9.45 -15.56
N LEU A 283 21.04 -9.95 -14.62
CA LEU A 283 21.58 -9.15 -13.52
C LEU A 283 22.89 -8.48 -13.94
N ASN A 284 22.89 -7.15 -14.00
CA ASN A 284 24.10 -6.40 -14.30
C ASN A 284 25.01 -6.37 -13.06
N MET A 285 26.16 -7.04 -13.13
CA MET A 285 27.18 -7.01 -12.09
C MET A 285 28.22 -5.94 -12.43
N LYS A 286 28.48 -5.05 -11.48
CA LYS A 286 29.40 -3.93 -11.62
C LYS A 286 30.55 -4.04 -10.65
N GLU A 287 31.70 -3.51 -11.05
CA GLU A 287 32.83 -3.31 -10.14
C GLU A 287 32.47 -2.25 -9.08
N ILE A 288 32.94 -2.42 -7.83
CA ILE A 288 32.73 -1.42 -6.77
C ILE A 288 33.20 -0.04 -7.24
N GLN A 289 34.36 0.04 -7.89
CA GLN A 289 34.93 1.29 -8.40
C GLN A 289 34.04 1.97 -9.45
N GLU A 290 33.29 1.20 -10.25
CA GLU A 290 32.35 1.75 -11.21
C GLU A 290 31.14 2.38 -10.50
N VAL A 291 30.60 1.69 -9.50
CA VAL A 291 29.48 2.20 -8.69
C VAL A 291 29.90 3.42 -7.89
N GLU A 292 31.09 3.41 -7.28
CA GLU A 292 31.65 4.58 -6.60
C GLU A 292 31.79 5.80 -7.53
N GLN A 293 32.27 5.60 -8.77
CA GLN A 293 32.38 6.69 -9.74
C GLN A 293 31.01 7.25 -10.12
N CYS A 294 30.01 6.39 -10.37
CA CYS A 294 28.65 6.84 -10.65
C CYS A 294 28.04 7.57 -9.46
N GLY A 295 28.23 7.03 -8.26
CA GLY A 295 27.70 7.56 -7.01
C GLY A 295 28.30 8.90 -6.63
N ARG A 296 29.62 9.06 -6.64
CA ARG A 296 30.28 10.36 -6.40
C ARG A 296 29.92 11.40 -7.45
N ALA A 297 29.65 10.98 -8.69
CA ALA A 297 29.23 11.91 -9.73
C ALA A 297 27.79 12.41 -9.53
N ALA A 298 26.90 11.57 -9.00
CA ALA A 298 25.50 11.93 -8.75
C ALA A 298 25.30 12.63 -7.39
N PHE A 299 25.89 12.11 -6.31
CA PHE A 299 25.67 12.57 -4.94
C PHE A 299 26.79 13.48 -4.39
N GLY A 300 27.92 13.60 -5.11
CA GLY A 300 29.06 14.38 -4.65
C GLY A 300 29.64 13.88 -3.33
N ASP A 301 29.78 14.80 -2.38
CA ASP A 301 30.32 14.53 -1.04
C ASP A 301 29.37 13.68 -0.16
N LEU A 302 28.09 13.59 -0.51
CA LEU A 302 27.10 12.79 0.21
C LEU A 302 27.23 11.28 -0.09
N TRP A 303 28.02 10.90 -1.09
CA TRP A 303 28.07 9.53 -1.58
C TRP A 303 28.42 8.50 -0.51
N ASP A 304 29.34 8.83 0.40
CA ASP A 304 29.79 7.86 1.41
C ASP A 304 28.63 7.50 2.37
N ASP A 305 27.80 8.48 2.76
CA ASP A 305 26.60 8.25 3.59
C ASP A 305 25.46 7.56 2.79
N VAL A 306 25.35 7.88 1.49
CA VAL A 306 24.36 7.27 0.59
C VAL A 306 24.69 5.82 0.29
N TRP A 307 25.97 5.47 0.13
CA TRP A 307 26.42 4.08 -0.07
C TRP A 307 25.92 3.17 1.05
N ASP A 308 26.14 3.58 2.29
CA ASP A 308 25.69 2.86 3.47
C ASP A 308 24.15 2.77 3.56
N SER A 309 23.44 3.65 2.85
CA SER A 309 21.98 3.63 2.80
C SER A 309 21.41 2.82 1.64
N LEU A 310 22.15 2.56 0.56
CA LEU A 310 21.62 1.96 -0.68
C LEU A 310 22.24 0.60 -1.05
N VAL A 311 23.39 0.25 -0.48
CA VAL A 311 24.10 -0.99 -0.85
C VAL A 311 24.01 -2.02 0.29
N LEU A 312 23.13 -3.01 0.09
CA LEU A 312 23.04 -4.16 0.99
C LEU A 312 24.29 -5.04 0.87
N SER A 313 24.85 -5.41 2.01
CA SER A 313 25.95 -6.38 2.10
C SER A 313 25.88 -7.15 3.42
N GLU A 314 26.73 -8.17 3.59
CA GLU A 314 26.85 -8.90 4.86
C GLU A 314 27.24 -8.00 6.05
N HIS A 315 27.88 -6.86 5.77
CA HIS A 315 28.30 -5.89 6.77
C HIS A 315 27.34 -4.71 6.91
N ASN A 316 26.32 -4.63 6.06
CA ASN A 316 25.37 -3.54 6.03
C ASN A 316 23.94 -4.02 5.72
N LEU A 317 23.33 -4.67 6.71
CA LEU A 317 21.97 -5.20 6.61
C LEU A 317 20.88 -4.13 6.75
N GLY A 318 21.26 -2.91 7.17
CA GLY A 318 20.36 -1.77 7.33
C GLY A 318 20.08 -0.99 6.05
N ALA A 319 20.84 -1.26 4.98
CA ALA A 319 20.67 -0.60 3.70
C ALA A 319 19.31 -0.90 3.06
N HIS A 320 18.86 0.05 2.26
CA HIS A 320 17.73 -0.10 1.37
C HIS A 320 18.02 -1.19 0.32
N PRO A 321 17.00 -1.93 -0.15
CA PRO A 321 17.09 -2.93 -1.21
C PRO A 321 17.51 -2.46 -2.61
N PHE A 322 18.25 -1.36 -2.72
CA PHE A 322 18.51 -0.71 -4.00
C PHE A 322 19.59 -1.41 -4.83
N LEU A 323 20.72 -1.74 -4.19
CA LEU A 323 21.85 -2.46 -4.77
C LEU A 323 22.33 -3.54 -3.80
N VAL A 324 22.95 -4.60 -4.31
CA VAL A 324 23.39 -5.73 -3.48
C VAL A 324 24.82 -6.12 -3.79
N ALA A 325 25.70 -6.11 -2.78
CA ALA A 325 27.08 -6.56 -2.89
C ALA A 325 27.18 -8.08 -2.71
N VAL A 326 27.78 -8.76 -3.68
CA VAL A 326 27.90 -10.22 -3.74
C VAL A 326 29.36 -10.61 -4.00
N ASP A 327 29.87 -11.56 -3.23
CA ASP A 327 31.17 -12.16 -3.49
C ASP A 327 31.07 -13.20 -4.62
N VAL A 328 31.91 -13.03 -5.64
CA VAL A 328 31.95 -13.88 -6.83
C VAL A 328 33.35 -14.42 -7.08
N GLU A 329 33.42 -15.61 -7.67
CA GLU A 329 34.68 -16.14 -8.20
C GLU A 329 34.85 -15.67 -9.63
N GLU A 330 35.88 -14.87 -9.89
CA GLU A 330 36.27 -14.50 -11.24
C GLU A 330 37.44 -15.36 -11.74
N GLU A 331 37.28 -15.90 -12.94
CA GLU A 331 38.40 -16.44 -13.68
C GLU A 331 39.25 -15.31 -14.27
N TYR A 332 40.54 -15.35 -14.01
CA TYR A 332 41.52 -14.44 -14.57
C TYR A 332 42.69 -15.22 -15.16
N GLU A 333 43.24 -14.70 -16.27
CA GLU A 333 44.45 -15.25 -16.87
C GLU A 333 45.66 -14.44 -16.40
N PRO A 334 46.47 -14.97 -15.46
CA PRO A 334 47.67 -14.26 -15.00
C PRO A 334 48.71 -14.05 -16.13
N ASN A 335 48.68 -14.86 -17.19
CA ASN A 335 49.45 -14.75 -18.44
C ASN A 335 48.86 -15.67 -19.53
N ARG A 336 49.00 -15.33 -20.83
CA ARG A 336 48.50 -16.10 -22.01
C ARG A 336 48.90 -17.60 -22.09
N ASN A 337 49.84 -18.06 -21.26
CA ASN A 337 50.35 -19.45 -21.26
C ASN A 337 50.10 -20.19 -19.94
N LEU A 338 49.45 -19.56 -18.95
CA LEU A 338 49.09 -20.21 -17.70
C LEU A 338 47.59 -20.55 -17.73
N PRO A 339 47.19 -21.66 -17.10
CA PRO A 339 45.77 -21.97 -16.98
C PRO A 339 45.04 -20.84 -16.24
N PRO A 340 43.76 -20.56 -16.58
CA PRO A 340 42.93 -19.62 -15.86
C PRO A 340 42.94 -19.95 -14.36
N ARG A 341 43.05 -18.91 -13.54
CA ARG A 341 42.96 -19.03 -12.09
C ARG A 341 41.69 -18.34 -11.63
N LYS A 342 41.13 -18.81 -10.52
CA LYS A 342 40.01 -18.15 -9.86
C LYS A 342 40.51 -17.23 -8.75
N ARG A 343 39.89 -16.07 -8.61
CA ARG A 343 40.04 -15.18 -7.46
C ARG A 343 38.65 -14.81 -6.94
N GLU A 344 38.50 -14.69 -5.63
CA GLU A 344 37.31 -14.10 -5.05
C GLU A 344 37.38 -12.57 -5.19
N THR A 345 36.27 -11.97 -5.57
CA THR A 345 36.09 -10.53 -5.64
C THR A 345 34.65 -10.17 -5.29
N THR A 346 34.44 -9.04 -4.64
CA THR A 346 33.09 -8.51 -4.42
C THR A 346 32.66 -7.71 -5.64
N LYS A 347 31.42 -7.91 -6.08
CA LYS A 347 30.75 -7.15 -7.14
C LYS A 347 29.46 -6.56 -6.61
N VAL A 348 28.98 -5.48 -7.22
CA VAL A 348 27.67 -4.89 -6.90
C VAL A 348 26.68 -5.30 -7.99
N VAL A 349 25.61 -5.97 -7.60
CA VAL A 349 24.49 -6.33 -8.46
C VAL A 349 23.54 -5.15 -8.56
N TYR A 350 23.25 -4.73 -9.78
CA TYR A 350 22.25 -3.73 -10.12
C TYR A 350 21.05 -4.42 -10.81
N PRO A 351 20.00 -4.77 -10.05
CA PRO A 351 18.76 -5.31 -10.59
C PRO A 351 17.94 -4.17 -11.20
N ARG A 352 18.28 -3.78 -12.44
CA ARG A 352 17.81 -2.56 -13.11
C ARG A 352 16.32 -2.25 -12.94
N PHE A 353 15.44 -3.17 -13.31
CA PHE A 353 13.99 -2.92 -13.28
C PHE A 353 13.48 -2.77 -11.85
N PHE A 354 13.99 -3.59 -10.93
CA PHE A 354 13.67 -3.52 -9.51
C PHE A 354 14.12 -2.19 -8.89
N ALA A 355 15.38 -1.80 -9.08
CA ALA A 355 15.92 -0.53 -8.58
C ALA A 355 15.19 0.70 -9.15
N GLN A 356 14.85 0.67 -10.44
CA GLN A 356 14.04 1.71 -11.09
C GLN A 356 12.61 1.81 -10.53
N THR A 357 12.07 0.73 -9.96
CA THR A 357 10.78 0.76 -9.24
C THR A 357 10.95 1.25 -7.81
N LEU A 358 12.04 0.88 -7.13
CA LEU A 358 12.29 1.25 -5.74
C LEU A 358 12.46 2.76 -5.51
N LYS A 359 12.87 3.53 -6.52
CA LYS A 359 12.95 5.00 -6.39
C LYS A 359 11.61 5.64 -6.00
N PHE A 360 10.50 5.09 -6.50
CA PHE A 360 9.15 5.57 -6.15
C PHE A 360 8.77 5.22 -4.71
N GLN A 361 9.26 4.09 -4.20
CA GLN A 361 9.06 3.70 -2.81
C GLN A 361 9.92 4.55 -1.84
N LEU A 362 11.13 4.95 -2.27
CA LEU A 362 11.99 5.86 -1.51
C LEU A 362 11.45 7.30 -1.47
N PHE A 363 10.78 7.74 -2.55
CA PHE A 363 10.35 9.13 -2.71
C PHE A 363 9.64 9.70 -1.46
N PRO A 364 8.61 9.06 -0.86
CA PRO A 364 7.94 9.57 0.34
C PRO A 364 8.85 9.82 1.56
N LEU A 365 10.04 9.20 1.60
CA LEU A 365 11.00 9.29 2.71
C LEU A 365 12.00 10.45 2.55
N LEU A 366 12.09 11.04 1.35
CA LEU A 366 13.06 12.09 1.04
C LEU A 366 12.72 13.42 1.71
N LYS A 367 13.76 14.12 2.16
CA LYS A 367 13.67 15.44 2.79
C LYS A 367 13.82 16.58 1.79
N ASN A 368 14.49 16.33 0.66
CA ASN A 368 14.70 17.25 -0.47
C ASN A 368 15.48 18.54 -0.13
N GLY A 369 16.31 18.53 0.91
CA GLY A 369 17.11 19.68 1.32
C GLY A 369 16.24 20.90 1.63
N ASP A 370 16.38 21.95 0.82
CA ASP A 370 15.66 23.22 0.94
C ASP A 370 14.26 23.19 0.31
N GLU A 371 13.93 22.18 -0.51
CA GLU A 371 12.61 21.99 -1.10
C GLU A 371 11.62 21.38 -0.08
N PRO A 372 10.29 21.48 -0.32
CA PRO A 372 9.32 20.76 0.49
C PRO A 372 9.64 19.26 0.52
N ARG A 373 9.57 18.68 1.72
CA ARG A 373 9.72 17.23 1.92
C ARG A 373 8.73 16.49 1.04
N SER A 374 9.14 15.36 0.45
CA SER A 374 8.30 14.60 -0.47
C SER A 374 6.95 14.18 0.11
N HIS A 375 6.90 13.83 1.41
CA HIS A 375 5.63 13.54 2.08
C HIS A 375 4.68 14.76 2.12
N THR A 376 5.23 15.97 2.27
CA THR A 376 4.46 17.21 2.22
C THR A 376 3.93 17.46 0.81
N ILE A 377 4.76 17.26 -0.21
CA ILE A 377 4.36 17.35 -1.63
C ILE A 377 3.18 16.40 -1.91
N LEU A 378 3.31 15.12 -1.53
CA LEU A 378 2.24 14.12 -1.71
C LEU A 378 0.96 14.54 -0.98
N SER A 379 1.07 15.09 0.23
CA SER A 379 -0.10 15.55 1.00
C SER A 379 -0.81 16.73 0.34
N GLN A 380 -0.06 17.66 -0.27
CA GLN A 380 -0.62 18.80 -0.99
C GLN A 380 -1.29 18.38 -2.30
N LEU A 381 -0.61 17.53 -3.09
CA LEU A 381 -1.20 16.90 -4.28
C LEU A 381 -2.47 16.10 -3.94
N THR A 382 -2.50 15.39 -2.82
CA THR A 382 -3.72 14.70 -2.35
C THR A 382 -4.90 15.67 -2.22
N ALA A 383 -4.67 16.83 -1.61
CA ALA A 383 -5.70 17.83 -1.40
C ALA A 383 -6.19 18.44 -2.72
N GLU A 384 -5.28 18.78 -3.63
CA GLU A 384 -5.61 19.32 -4.96
C GLU A 384 -6.40 18.32 -5.82
N ARG A 385 -6.04 17.04 -5.75
CA ARG A 385 -6.72 15.97 -6.48
C ARG A 385 -8.15 15.70 -5.98
N GLY A 386 -8.47 16.11 -4.74
CA GLY A 386 -9.80 15.95 -4.17
C GLY A 386 -10.92 16.60 -4.99
N GLU A 387 -10.68 17.81 -5.52
CA GLU A 387 -11.66 18.51 -6.36
C GLU A 387 -11.88 17.81 -7.71
N SER A 388 -10.81 17.32 -8.32
CA SER A 388 -10.91 16.56 -9.58
C SER A 388 -11.61 15.22 -9.37
N TYR A 389 -11.33 14.54 -8.27
CA TYR A 389 -11.96 13.28 -7.89
C TYR A 389 -13.48 13.42 -7.69
N GLU A 390 -13.95 14.48 -7.01
CA GLU A 390 -15.38 14.79 -6.89
C GLU A 390 -16.02 15.02 -8.26
N ARG A 391 -15.39 15.84 -9.11
CA ARG A 391 -15.87 16.15 -10.46
C ARG A 391 -15.99 14.90 -11.32
N ASN A 392 -14.99 14.03 -11.31
CA ASN A 392 -14.99 12.82 -12.14
C ASN A 392 -16.09 11.85 -11.70
N MET A 393 -16.36 11.75 -10.40
CA MET A 393 -17.47 10.95 -9.88
C MET A 393 -18.83 11.51 -10.33
N TYR A 394 -19.01 12.83 -10.25
CA TYR A 394 -20.20 13.49 -10.81
C TYR A 394 -20.38 13.16 -12.29
N GLU A 395 -19.33 13.33 -13.10
CA GLU A 395 -19.39 13.06 -14.54
C GLU A 395 -19.70 11.61 -14.87
N TYR A 396 -19.17 10.67 -14.09
CA TYR A 396 -19.49 9.25 -14.23
C TYR A 396 -20.98 9.00 -13.98
N LEU A 397 -21.51 9.50 -12.87
CA LEU A 397 -22.92 9.30 -12.50
C LEU A 397 -23.89 9.95 -13.50
N ASP A 398 -23.58 11.16 -13.96
CA ASP A 398 -24.36 11.88 -14.98
C ASP A 398 -24.34 11.13 -16.33
N LYS A 399 -23.16 10.67 -16.78
CA LYS A 399 -23.04 9.86 -18.01
C LYS A 399 -23.77 8.52 -17.91
N SER A 400 -23.90 7.97 -16.71
CA SER A 400 -24.73 6.77 -16.43
C SER A 400 -26.24 7.07 -16.42
N GLY A 401 -26.65 8.31 -16.66
CA GLY A 401 -28.04 8.73 -16.79
C GLY A 401 -28.75 8.94 -15.46
N LEU A 402 -27.99 9.13 -14.37
CA LEU A 402 -28.53 9.40 -13.05
C LEU A 402 -28.71 10.90 -12.84
N GLU A 403 -29.77 11.27 -12.13
CA GLU A 403 -29.97 12.65 -11.71
C GLU A 403 -29.01 12.96 -10.55
N CYS A 404 -27.98 13.75 -10.84
CA CYS A 404 -26.89 14.04 -9.93
C CYS A 404 -26.64 15.55 -9.84
N TYR A 405 -26.28 16.02 -8.64
CA TYR A 405 -26.01 17.42 -8.34
C TYR A 405 -24.66 17.57 -7.64
N GLN A 406 -23.72 18.29 -8.26
CA GLN A 406 -22.39 18.53 -7.69
C GLN A 406 -22.32 19.83 -6.88
N GLY A 407 -21.64 19.78 -5.72
CA GLY A 407 -21.36 20.94 -4.86
C GLY A 407 -22.65 21.69 -4.52
N ALA A 408 -23.66 20.94 -4.10
CA ALA A 408 -25.01 21.43 -3.93
C ALA A 408 -25.11 22.29 -2.65
N GLU A 409 -25.72 23.47 -2.74
CA GLU A 409 -25.85 24.41 -1.62
C GLU A 409 -27.25 25.05 -1.52
N VAL A 410 -27.77 25.12 -0.30
CA VAL A 410 -29.04 25.78 0.04
C VAL A 410 -28.90 27.26 0.43
N THR A 411 -27.75 27.70 0.96
CA THR A 411 -27.52 29.12 1.30
C THR A 411 -26.11 29.58 0.92
N LYS A 412 -25.98 30.81 0.40
CA LYS A 412 -24.67 31.40 0.01
C LYS A 412 -23.81 31.89 1.18
N SER A 413 -24.38 32.03 2.37
CA SER A 413 -23.73 32.69 3.51
C SER A 413 -23.29 31.74 4.62
N ASN A 414 -23.79 30.49 4.61
CA ASN A 414 -23.36 29.43 5.51
C ASN A 414 -23.66 28.08 4.83
N PRO A 415 -22.82 27.66 3.86
CA PRO A 415 -23.19 26.57 2.98
C PRO A 415 -23.15 25.24 3.72
N ASN A 416 -24.31 24.62 3.91
CA ASN A 416 -24.39 23.17 4.10
C ASN A 416 -24.17 22.52 2.72
N GLU A 417 -22.95 22.66 2.19
CA GLU A 417 -22.56 22.05 0.92
C GLU A 417 -22.52 20.54 1.07
N ILE A 418 -23.15 19.85 0.12
CA ILE A 418 -23.03 18.40 -0.07
C ILE A 418 -22.30 18.19 -1.39
N ASP A 419 -21.20 17.44 -1.34
CA ASP A 419 -20.31 17.25 -2.50
C ASP A 419 -21.06 16.66 -3.68
N LEU A 420 -21.86 15.59 -3.47
CA LEU A 420 -22.78 15.06 -4.48
C LEU A 420 -24.13 14.68 -3.87
N ILE A 421 -25.22 15.00 -4.58
CA ILE A 421 -26.56 14.46 -4.31
C ILE A 421 -26.98 13.63 -5.53
N VAL A 422 -27.43 12.39 -5.31
CA VAL A 422 -27.84 11.47 -6.39
C VAL A 422 -29.27 11.00 -6.13
N GLU A 423 -30.17 11.25 -7.07
CA GLU A 423 -31.53 10.71 -7.05
C GLU A 423 -31.59 9.37 -7.78
N LEU A 424 -32.13 8.36 -7.10
CA LEU A 424 -32.43 7.03 -7.61
C LEU A 424 -33.94 6.79 -7.46
N PRO A 425 -34.53 5.80 -8.17
CA PRO A 425 -35.99 5.66 -8.26
C PRO A 425 -36.75 5.61 -6.93
N GLU A 426 -36.14 5.13 -5.85
CA GLU A 426 -36.76 5.00 -4.52
C GLU A 426 -35.93 5.63 -3.40
N LYS A 427 -34.76 6.21 -3.72
CA LYS A 427 -33.81 6.70 -2.72
C LYS A 427 -33.02 7.91 -3.19
N ILE A 428 -32.58 8.71 -2.23
CA ILE A 428 -31.67 9.82 -2.44
C ILE A 428 -30.38 9.60 -1.66
N LEU A 429 -29.24 9.73 -2.34
CA LEU A 429 -27.94 9.58 -1.73
C LEU A 429 -27.34 10.97 -1.50
N PHE A 430 -27.03 11.29 -0.26
CA PHE A 430 -26.17 12.41 0.09
C PHE A 430 -24.76 11.87 0.26
N ILE A 431 -23.84 12.37 -0.57
CA ILE A 431 -22.48 11.84 -0.66
C ILE A 431 -21.48 12.93 -0.32
N GLU A 432 -20.63 12.66 0.66
CA GLU A 432 -19.43 13.45 0.94
C GLU A 432 -18.21 12.70 0.36
N MET A 433 -17.43 13.39 -0.46
CA MET A 433 -16.26 12.88 -1.16
C MET A 433 -15.00 13.19 -0.35
N LYS A 434 -14.12 12.20 -0.21
CA LYS A 434 -12.80 12.38 0.43
C LYS A 434 -11.71 11.68 -0.35
N TYR A 435 -10.67 12.40 -0.74
CA TYR A 435 -9.46 11.79 -1.30
C TYR A 435 -8.34 11.93 -0.28
N LEU A 436 -7.85 10.80 0.24
CA LEU A 436 -6.93 10.77 1.38
C LEU A 436 -5.70 9.93 1.07
N MET A 437 -4.55 10.39 1.55
CA MET A 437 -3.34 9.58 1.57
C MET A 437 -3.45 8.54 2.71
N PRO A 438 -3.27 7.23 2.43
CA PRO A 438 -3.28 6.21 3.46
C PRO A 438 -2.22 6.48 4.56
N PRO A 439 -2.45 6.11 5.83
CA PRO A 439 -1.41 6.15 6.85
C PRO A 439 -0.23 5.23 6.52
N ALA A 440 0.98 5.56 6.99
CA ALA A 440 2.20 4.80 6.70
C ALA A 440 2.30 3.45 7.45
N LYS A 441 1.37 3.16 8.36
CA LYS A 441 1.35 1.96 9.22
C LYS A 441 -0.05 1.36 9.27
N ILE A 442 -0.75 1.37 8.14
CA ILE A 442 -2.15 0.91 8.07
C ILE A 442 -2.31 -0.58 8.44
N ASN A 443 -1.23 -1.36 8.41
CA ASN A 443 -1.15 -2.75 8.88
C ASN A 443 -0.97 -2.90 10.41
N GLU A 444 -0.87 -1.79 11.13
CA GLU A 444 -0.84 -1.73 12.59
C GLU A 444 -2.13 -1.06 13.08
N ARG A 445 -2.54 -1.39 14.32
CA ARG A 445 -3.73 -0.80 14.93
C ARG A 445 -3.65 0.72 14.96
N GLU A 446 -2.48 1.26 15.27
CA GLU A 446 -2.20 2.69 15.36
C GLU A 446 -2.47 3.42 14.04
N GLY A 447 -2.07 2.84 12.90
CA GLY A 447 -2.33 3.45 11.61
C GLY A 447 -3.81 3.46 11.25
N ILE A 448 -4.57 2.40 11.60
CA ILE A 448 -6.03 2.39 11.43
C ILE A 448 -6.70 3.43 12.34
N MET A 449 -6.20 3.62 13.56
CA MET A 449 -6.72 4.68 14.45
C MET A 449 -6.43 6.08 13.89
N GLU A 450 -5.24 6.32 13.33
CA GLU A 450 -4.92 7.59 12.64
C GLU A 450 -5.90 7.84 11.46
N LEU A 451 -6.28 6.79 10.73
CA LEU A 451 -7.27 6.90 9.65
C LEU A 451 -8.66 7.23 10.20
N ASN A 452 -9.10 6.53 11.25
CA ASN A 452 -10.37 6.81 11.92
C ASN A 452 -10.42 8.27 12.40
N GLU A 453 -9.39 8.75 13.09
CA GLU A 453 -9.31 10.13 13.58
C GLU A 453 -9.41 11.16 12.45
N LYS A 454 -8.84 10.87 11.27
CA LYS A 454 -8.98 11.74 10.08
C LYS A 454 -10.43 11.81 9.61
N PHE A 455 -11.14 10.69 9.54
CA PHE A 455 -12.57 10.68 9.19
C PHE A 455 -13.43 11.33 10.28
N ASP A 456 -13.18 11.01 11.55
CA ASP A 456 -13.86 11.59 12.71
C ASP A 456 -13.79 13.12 12.70
N ARG A 457 -12.59 13.65 12.44
CA ARG A 457 -12.35 15.08 12.32
C ARG A 457 -13.01 15.73 11.11
N THR A 458 -13.04 15.05 9.97
CA THR A 458 -13.47 15.67 8.69
C THR A 458 -14.95 15.49 8.38
N ILE A 459 -15.58 14.45 8.91
CA ILE A 459 -16.99 14.12 8.66
C ILE A 459 -17.87 14.54 9.84
N PHE A 460 -17.40 14.31 11.07
CA PHE A 460 -18.18 14.54 12.29
C PHE A 460 -17.73 15.76 13.09
N ASN A 461 -16.69 16.48 12.63
CA ASN A 461 -16.06 17.60 13.34
C ASN A 461 -15.66 17.26 14.78
N GLU A 462 -15.27 16.00 15.04
CA GLU A 462 -14.73 15.61 16.33
C GLU A 462 -13.34 16.22 16.53
N VAL A 463 -13.17 16.96 17.61
CA VAL A 463 -11.91 17.58 18.01
C VAL A 463 -11.39 16.85 19.24
N SER A 464 -10.13 16.43 19.23
CA SER A 464 -9.50 15.82 20.41
C SER A 464 -9.40 16.85 21.54
N GLU A 465 -9.51 16.40 22.79
CA GLU A 465 -9.46 17.29 23.97
C GLU A 465 -8.15 18.11 24.06
N ASP A 466 -7.06 17.63 23.44
CA ASP A 466 -5.75 18.25 23.43
C ASP A 466 -5.47 19.12 22.17
N SER A 467 -6.47 19.38 21.33
CA SER A 467 -6.32 20.14 20.09
C SER A 467 -6.78 21.60 20.23
N ASP A 468 -5.94 22.55 19.79
CA ASP A 468 -6.26 23.99 19.71
C ASP A 468 -7.20 24.35 18.52
N ARG A 469 -7.71 23.37 17.77
CA ARG A 469 -8.58 23.58 16.62
C ARG A 469 -10.03 23.81 17.05
N GLU A 470 -10.70 24.79 16.45
CA GLU A 470 -12.16 24.95 16.55
C GLU A 470 -12.89 24.13 15.47
N PRO A 471 -14.06 23.53 15.76
CA PRO A 471 -14.89 22.87 14.75
C PRO A 471 -15.24 23.83 13.61
N GLU A 472 -14.97 23.44 12.37
CA GLU A 472 -15.27 24.25 11.18
C GLU A 472 -16.55 23.74 10.50
N GLY A 473 -17.56 24.60 10.42
CA GLY A 473 -18.83 24.25 9.78
C GLY A 473 -19.65 23.21 10.55
N LYS A 474 -20.68 22.66 9.90
CA LYS A 474 -21.52 21.60 10.47
C LYS A 474 -20.99 20.21 10.12
N PRO A 475 -21.08 19.23 11.04
CA PRO A 475 -20.91 17.81 10.72
C PRO A 475 -21.78 17.38 9.55
N PHE A 476 -21.29 16.42 8.75
CA PHE A 476 -22.00 15.89 7.59
C PHE A 476 -23.44 15.42 7.89
N PRO A 477 -23.71 14.65 8.97
CA PRO A 477 -25.09 14.28 9.32
C PRO A 477 -26.02 15.48 9.54
N GLU A 478 -25.52 16.56 10.15
CA GLU A 478 -26.30 17.78 10.38
C GLU A 478 -26.53 18.59 9.11
N LYS A 479 -25.56 18.57 8.18
CA LYS A 479 -25.74 19.15 6.84
C LYS A 479 -26.90 18.44 6.14
N VAL A 480 -26.88 17.10 6.11
CA VAL A 480 -27.94 16.28 5.47
C VAL A 480 -29.28 16.47 6.16
N GLY A 481 -29.32 16.54 7.50
CA GLY A 481 -30.55 16.88 8.22
C GLY A 481 -31.16 18.21 7.74
N THR A 482 -30.32 19.22 7.48
CA THR A 482 -30.80 20.50 6.93
C THR A 482 -31.35 20.36 5.51
N TRP A 483 -30.83 19.44 4.70
CA TRP A 483 -31.35 19.16 3.36
C TRP A 483 -32.69 18.40 3.39
N MET A 484 -32.85 17.47 4.33
CA MET A 484 -34.09 16.72 4.50
C MET A 484 -35.25 17.57 5.05
N ASP A 485 -34.93 18.69 5.71
CA ASP A 485 -35.94 19.64 6.23
C ASP A 485 -36.49 20.59 5.15
N LEU A 486 -35.99 20.53 3.91
CA LEU A 486 -36.44 21.41 2.82
C LEU A 486 -37.86 21.04 2.34
N ALA A 487 -38.66 22.06 2.03
CA ALA A 487 -39.99 21.88 1.48
C ALA A 487 -39.94 21.77 -0.06
N PRO A 488 -40.89 21.05 -0.70
CA PRO A 488 -41.04 21.09 -2.14
C PRO A 488 -41.12 22.53 -2.67
N GLY A 489 -40.31 22.82 -3.69
CA GLY A 489 -40.18 24.15 -4.27
C GLY A 489 -39.12 25.06 -3.64
N ASP A 490 -38.52 24.68 -2.50
CA ASP A 490 -37.32 25.32 -1.97
C ASP A 490 -36.18 25.25 -2.99
N ARG A 491 -35.30 26.26 -2.97
CA ARG A 491 -34.29 26.44 -4.01
C ARG A 491 -32.92 26.07 -3.48
N PHE A 492 -32.16 25.37 -4.31
CA PHE A 492 -30.74 25.14 -4.10
C PHE A 492 -29.97 25.51 -5.36
N VAL A 493 -28.65 25.52 -5.24
CA VAL A 493 -27.74 25.68 -6.37
C VAL A 493 -26.77 24.53 -6.44
N SER A 494 -26.40 24.10 -7.65
CA SER A 494 -25.36 23.10 -7.89
C SER A 494 -24.54 23.48 -9.11
N ARG A 495 -23.38 22.86 -9.28
CA ARG A 495 -22.51 23.01 -10.45
C ARG A 495 -22.98 22.07 -11.56
N ASP A 496 -22.92 22.54 -12.81
CA ASP A 496 -23.15 21.71 -14.00
C ASP A 496 -21.82 21.48 -14.72
N GLY A 497 -21.30 20.26 -14.65
CA GLY A 497 -20.19 19.80 -15.50
C GLY A 497 -18.84 20.51 -15.28
N SER A 498 -17.91 20.26 -16.21
CA SER A 498 -16.47 20.41 -16.02
C SER A 498 -15.90 21.82 -16.23
N GLU A 499 -16.59 22.73 -16.93
CA GLU A 499 -15.95 23.94 -17.48
C GLU A 499 -16.49 25.27 -16.94
N ASN A 500 -17.54 25.30 -16.12
CA ASN A 500 -18.06 26.57 -15.60
C ASN A 500 -18.31 26.53 -14.10
N ASN A 501 -17.73 27.49 -13.37
CA ASN A 501 -18.18 27.90 -12.03
C ASN A 501 -19.62 28.47 -12.02
N ASN A 502 -20.39 28.27 -13.09
CA ASN A 502 -21.79 28.66 -13.17
C ASN A 502 -22.61 27.69 -12.34
N ARG A 503 -23.19 28.22 -11.27
CA ARG A 503 -24.13 27.48 -10.46
C ARG A 503 -25.54 27.63 -11.01
N ASN A 504 -26.17 26.51 -11.30
CA ASN A 504 -27.55 26.46 -11.72
C ASN A 504 -28.48 26.52 -10.52
N LYS A 505 -29.71 26.99 -10.75
CA LYS A 505 -30.74 27.08 -9.71
C LYS A 505 -31.73 25.95 -9.92
N HIS A 506 -31.90 25.16 -8.89
CA HIS A 506 -32.78 24.01 -8.87
C HIS A 506 -33.88 24.24 -7.85
N LYS A 507 -34.85 23.33 -7.85
CA LYS A 507 -35.92 23.29 -6.85
C LYS A 507 -36.07 21.86 -6.36
N ILE A 508 -36.33 21.72 -5.07
CA ILE A 508 -36.71 20.45 -4.47
C ILE A 508 -38.01 19.96 -5.11
N SER A 509 -38.00 18.72 -5.60
CA SER A 509 -39.14 18.06 -6.24
C SER A 509 -40.24 17.75 -5.22
N GLU A 510 -41.46 17.46 -5.68
CA GLU A 510 -42.56 17.05 -4.78
C GLU A 510 -42.30 15.68 -4.13
N ASP A 511 -41.54 14.83 -4.80
CA ASP A 511 -41.25 13.47 -4.36
C ASP A 511 -40.00 13.35 -3.48
N TRP A 512 -39.17 14.40 -3.39
CA TRP A 512 -37.92 14.41 -2.62
C TRP A 512 -38.08 13.92 -1.18
N ASN A 513 -39.11 14.39 -0.49
CA ASN A 513 -39.39 14.03 0.90
C ASN A 513 -40.06 12.64 1.06
N ASN A 514 -40.39 11.98 -0.05
CA ASN A 514 -40.93 10.62 -0.08
C ASN A 514 -39.83 9.57 -0.34
N LEU A 515 -38.63 9.97 -0.75
CA LEU A 515 -37.50 9.07 -1.02
C LEU A 515 -36.82 8.62 0.28
N GLU A 516 -36.32 7.38 0.31
CA GLU A 516 -35.44 6.93 1.39
C GLU A 516 -34.09 7.65 1.28
N SER A 517 -33.60 8.26 2.36
CA SER A 517 -32.32 8.96 2.34
C SER A 517 -31.18 8.12 2.91
N GLU A 518 -30.05 8.11 2.20
CA GLU A 518 -28.81 7.50 2.67
C GLU A 518 -27.69 8.53 2.73
N MET A 519 -26.88 8.47 3.79
CA MET A 519 -25.68 9.28 3.96
C MET A 519 -24.45 8.41 3.66
N ILE A 520 -23.66 8.82 2.69
CA ILE A 520 -22.50 8.07 2.22
C ILE A 520 -21.26 8.96 2.25
N VAL A 521 -20.15 8.42 2.72
CA VAL A 521 -18.82 8.97 2.50
C VAL A 521 -18.10 8.06 1.50
N LEU A 522 -17.71 8.63 0.37
CA LEU A 522 -16.95 7.95 -0.67
C LEU A 522 -15.49 8.40 -0.65
N SER A 523 -14.57 7.45 -0.64
CA SER A 523 -13.15 7.75 -0.57
C SER A 523 -12.28 6.68 -1.21
N ASN A 524 -11.03 6.98 -1.52
CA ASN A 524 -10.08 5.96 -1.94
C ASN A 524 -9.64 5.03 -0.78
N VAL A 525 -9.88 5.41 0.48
CA VAL A 525 -9.66 4.60 1.70
C VAL A 525 -10.84 4.74 2.65
N VAL A 526 -11.03 3.81 3.57
CA VAL A 526 -12.17 3.81 4.49
C VAL A 526 -11.73 3.64 5.94
N PRO A 527 -12.47 4.17 6.93
CA PRO A 527 -12.22 3.89 8.34
C PRO A 527 -12.65 2.46 8.71
N SER A 528 -12.28 2.03 9.91
CA SER A 528 -12.60 0.69 10.41
C SER A 528 -14.08 0.43 10.66
N TYR A 529 -14.87 1.49 10.85
CA TYR A 529 -16.32 1.36 10.99
C TYR A 529 -16.98 1.48 9.61
N PRO A 530 -17.79 0.49 9.18
CA PRO A 530 -18.53 0.60 7.93
C PRO A 530 -19.66 1.63 8.01
N VAL A 531 -20.20 1.86 9.22
CA VAL A 531 -21.24 2.86 9.49
C VAL A 531 -20.97 3.55 10.83
N LYS A 532 -21.10 4.88 10.89
CA LYS A 532 -21.09 5.70 12.12
C LYS A 532 -22.14 6.80 12.01
N GLU A 533 -22.99 6.93 13.02
CA GLU A 533 -24.08 7.94 13.07
C GLU A 533 -25.00 7.96 11.83
N GLY A 534 -25.25 6.78 11.25
CA GLY A 534 -26.06 6.63 10.03
C GLY A 534 -25.31 6.94 8.73
N VAL A 535 -24.06 7.41 8.80
CA VAL A 535 -23.17 7.62 7.65
C VAL A 535 -22.46 6.32 7.31
N ARG A 536 -22.60 5.86 6.06
CA ARG A 536 -21.92 4.69 5.52
C ARG A 536 -20.61 5.09 4.85
N PHE A 537 -19.56 4.30 5.03
CA PHE A 537 -18.25 4.55 4.43
C PHE A 537 -17.94 3.50 3.38
N LEU A 538 -17.73 3.93 2.13
CA LEU A 538 -17.37 3.06 1.01
C LEU A 538 -16.12 3.56 0.33
N THR A 539 -15.35 2.61 -0.18
CA THR A 539 -14.34 2.95 -1.18
C THR A 539 -15.03 3.33 -2.50
N ASP A 540 -14.41 4.15 -3.33
CA ASP A 540 -14.85 4.37 -4.72
C ASP A 540 -14.96 3.08 -5.52
N LEU A 541 -14.06 2.11 -5.30
CA LEU A 541 -14.14 0.79 -5.91
C LEU A 541 -15.42 0.05 -5.50
N GLU A 542 -15.71 -0.02 -4.20
CA GLU A 542 -16.94 -0.65 -3.69
C GLU A 542 -18.20 0.06 -4.20
N PHE A 543 -18.18 1.39 -4.27
CA PHE A 543 -19.29 2.16 -4.81
C PHE A 543 -19.50 1.91 -6.30
N TYR A 544 -18.43 1.89 -7.09
CA TYR A 544 -18.48 1.56 -8.52
C TYR A 544 -19.07 0.16 -8.74
N GLN A 545 -18.60 -0.84 -8.00
CA GLN A 545 -19.11 -2.22 -8.06
C GLN A 545 -20.59 -2.31 -7.68
N TRP A 546 -21.01 -1.53 -6.69
CA TRP A 546 -22.43 -1.45 -6.34
C TRP A 546 -23.26 -0.86 -7.48
N MET A 547 -22.81 0.23 -8.10
CA MET A 547 -23.56 0.92 -9.14
C MET A 547 -23.63 0.12 -10.45
N GLU A 548 -22.53 -0.52 -10.87
CA GLU A 548 -22.48 -1.26 -12.14
C GLU A 548 -23.01 -2.69 -12.04
N HIS A 549 -22.79 -3.37 -10.91
CA HIS A 549 -23.08 -4.80 -10.79
C HIS A 549 -24.22 -5.10 -9.81
N GLY A 550 -24.71 -4.09 -9.09
CA GLY A 550 -25.64 -4.30 -7.98
C GLY A 550 -25.02 -5.11 -6.85
N ASP A 551 -23.67 -5.18 -6.79
CA ASP A 551 -22.96 -5.99 -5.82
C ASP A 551 -23.10 -5.37 -4.43
N LYS A 552 -23.91 -6.02 -3.59
CA LYS A 552 -24.12 -5.62 -2.20
C LYS A 552 -23.08 -6.25 -1.26
N SER A 553 -22.27 -7.18 -1.73
CA SER A 553 -21.17 -7.75 -0.94
C SER A 553 -20.09 -6.71 -0.65
N ALA A 554 -20.00 -5.66 -1.47
CA ALA A 554 -19.18 -4.48 -1.24
C ALA A 554 -19.52 -3.69 0.05
N PHE A 555 -20.62 -4.04 0.74
CA PHE A 555 -21.02 -3.40 1.98
C PHE A 555 -20.45 -4.04 3.25
N TYR A 556 -19.88 -5.26 3.19
CA TYR A 556 -19.36 -5.99 4.36
C TYR A 556 -18.20 -6.96 4.06
#